data_AF-A0A3N4I220-F1
#
_entry.id   AF-A0A3N4I220-F1
#
_cell.length_a   1.000
_cell.length_b   1.000
_cell.length_c   1.000
_cell.angle_alpha   90.00
_cell.angle_beta   90.00
_cell.angle_gamma   90.00
#
_symmetry.space_group_name_H-M   'P 1'
#
loop_
_entity.id
_entity.type
_entity.pdbx_description
1 polymer ?
#
loop_
_entity_poly.entity_id
_entity_poly.type
_entity_poly.pdbx_seq_one_letter_code
_entity_poly.pdbx_strand_id
1 'polypeptide(L)'
;MSTPGRWKACVCFEPCIESFGRSGCITLARMDSVKRAEMRARVESVSSSGTTSPSGTTTSRTTDETDVPGGNHGSAGGNGENVEKRPDMRETAASDTGSGETTPTGALTPSTTVDSEIPDYGDNDIHDDERSNPDGKDWSGDDRNEADIHLRQVMKWASITNSELSKLSISARTQFISHLLKEESLRRQPYVGRTTHPELVINTARIEVPYATKHLLGKPGIAAAISGFSMPATLASAFLFVTPSNYNDMAFEMSLQSWHASKAKDLSIEWIELPKAEPAAWQHGQWTLGTKARANEHSSIEESIVFPTSFIGIPTVAVFLSGLYLGRKSNLRFQIWAESVTETGFILKGGTWDDSTFYNCKITWVAYANNLSGVHSGRVNTNTYRTFENPQHINMGYESFPIGKFKKPPKVMIGLNFLDFGNGDNELAIQSFVSNVNNLGMCWNADSSGGTVNYGVGLSYLAIEQNDE
;
A
#
# COMPACT_ATOMS: atom_id res chain seq x y z
N MET A 1 37.97 32.86 -25.37
CA MET A 1 37.56 32.03 -26.53
C MET A 1 37.60 30.58 -26.10
N SER A 2 36.46 30.04 -25.67
CA SER A 2 36.29 28.63 -25.31
C SER A 2 34.93 28.18 -25.85
N THR A 3 34.97 27.21 -26.76
CA THR A 3 33.84 26.58 -27.44
C THR A 3 32.92 25.84 -26.46
N PRO A 4 31.58 25.91 -26.62
CA PRO A 4 30.67 24.94 -26.03
C PRO A 4 30.54 23.70 -26.92
N GLY A 5 30.65 22.53 -26.31
CA GLY A 5 30.49 21.22 -26.94
C GLY A 5 29.05 20.90 -27.32
N ARG A 6 28.92 20.06 -28.34
CA ARG A 6 27.69 19.59 -29.00
C ARG A 6 26.78 18.79 -28.04
N TRP A 7 25.49 19.08 -28.10
CA TRP A 7 24.41 18.23 -27.57
C TRP A 7 24.05 17.16 -28.61
N LYS A 8 23.98 15.90 -28.19
CA LYS A 8 23.44 14.80 -29.00
C LYS A 8 21.94 14.68 -28.73
N ALA A 9 21.14 14.79 -29.78
CA ALA A 9 19.73 14.47 -29.77
C ALA A 9 19.54 12.95 -29.65
N CYS A 10 18.67 12.51 -28.74
CA CYS A 10 18.13 11.15 -28.75
C CYS A 10 16.93 11.12 -29.68
N VAL A 11 17.02 10.32 -30.74
CA VAL A 11 15.93 9.97 -31.65
C VAL A 11 15.26 8.72 -31.07
N CYS A 12 13.96 8.78 -30.80
CA CYS A 12 13.17 7.60 -30.46
C CYS A 12 12.84 6.82 -31.75
N PHE A 13 13.18 5.53 -31.75
CA PHE A 13 12.78 4.54 -32.75
C PHE A 13 11.40 3.99 -32.35
N GLU A 14 10.41 4.11 -33.25
CA GLU A 14 9.19 3.30 -33.20
C GLU A 14 9.50 1.85 -33.63
N PRO A 15 8.84 0.85 -33.04
CA PRO A 15 8.58 -0.39 -33.75
C PRO A 15 7.09 -0.52 -34.07
N CYS A 16 6.79 -0.53 -35.37
CA CYS A 16 5.63 -1.20 -35.93
C CYS A 16 5.63 -2.68 -35.50
N ILE A 17 4.51 -3.20 -34.99
CA ILE A 17 4.27 -4.64 -34.94
C ILE A 17 2.89 -4.94 -35.53
N GLU A 18 2.96 -5.72 -36.61
CA GLU A 18 1.87 -6.32 -37.37
C GLU A 18 1.11 -7.39 -36.57
N SER A 19 -0.14 -7.57 -36.99
CA SER A 19 -1.07 -8.63 -36.59
C SER A 19 -0.64 -10.04 -37.04
N PHE A 20 -0.58 -10.99 -36.12
CA PHE A 20 -0.79 -12.45 -36.30
C PHE A 20 -1.22 -12.99 -34.92
N GLY A 21 -2.21 -13.85 -34.70
CA GLY A 21 -2.72 -14.98 -35.48
C GLY A 21 -2.54 -16.27 -34.66
N ARG A 22 -3.59 -16.71 -33.95
CA ARG A 22 -3.84 -18.03 -33.31
C ARG A 22 -2.64 -18.99 -33.09
N SER A 23 -2.27 -19.24 -31.83
CA SER A 23 -1.88 -20.61 -31.35
C SER A 23 -1.82 -20.70 -29.81
N GLY A 24 -2.94 -21.04 -29.16
CA GLY A 24 -3.04 -21.22 -27.71
C GLY A 24 -3.50 -22.63 -27.33
N CYS A 25 -2.79 -23.69 -27.75
CA CYS A 25 -3.13 -25.06 -27.35
C CYS A 25 -1.93 -25.97 -27.04
N ILE A 26 -0.68 -25.52 -27.22
CA ILE A 26 0.50 -26.41 -27.14
C ILE A 26 1.26 -26.27 -25.81
N THR A 27 1.05 -25.18 -25.06
CA THR A 27 1.86 -24.90 -23.84
C THR A 27 1.47 -25.74 -22.63
N LEU A 28 0.19 -26.10 -22.47
CA LEU A 28 -0.30 -26.90 -21.33
C LEU A 28 0.20 -28.36 -21.37
N ALA A 29 0.33 -28.96 -22.56
CA ALA A 29 0.84 -30.33 -22.70
C ALA A 29 2.33 -30.48 -22.34
N ARG A 30 3.11 -29.39 -22.42
CA ARG A 30 4.57 -29.41 -22.16
C ARG A 30 4.92 -29.25 -20.68
N MET A 31 4.08 -28.56 -19.89
CA MET A 31 4.19 -28.58 -18.42
C MET A 31 3.88 -29.97 -17.82
N ASP A 32 3.12 -30.77 -18.56
CA ASP A 32 2.50 -32.02 -18.14
C ASP A 32 3.45 -33.23 -18.12
N SER A 33 4.49 -33.21 -18.97
CA SER A 33 5.52 -34.26 -19.01
C SER A 33 6.64 -34.01 -17.99
N VAL A 34 6.99 -32.74 -17.75
CA VAL A 34 8.06 -32.35 -16.82
C VAL A 34 7.64 -32.64 -15.38
N LYS A 35 6.42 -32.27 -14.97
CA LYS A 35 5.90 -32.55 -13.63
C LYS A 35 5.72 -34.04 -13.34
N ARG A 36 5.35 -34.84 -14.35
CA ARG A 36 5.25 -36.31 -14.22
C ARG A 36 6.63 -36.98 -14.06
N ALA A 37 7.65 -36.52 -14.78
CA ALA A 37 9.01 -37.02 -14.66
C ALA A 37 9.62 -36.65 -13.30
N GLU A 38 9.38 -35.43 -12.83
CA GLU A 38 9.90 -34.94 -11.55
C GLU A 38 9.23 -35.64 -10.35
N MET A 39 7.91 -35.92 -10.43
CA MET A 39 7.18 -36.66 -9.39
C MET A 39 7.62 -38.14 -9.32
N ARG A 40 7.93 -38.80 -10.45
CA ARG A 40 8.48 -40.17 -10.45
C ARG A 40 9.88 -40.24 -9.85
N ALA A 41 10.78 -39.34 -10.26
CA ALA A 41 12.16 -39.34 -9.78
C ALA A 41 12.27 -39.12 -8.25
N ARG A 42 11.36 -38.35 -7.66
CA ARG A 42 11.36 -38.07 -6.21
C ARG A 42 10.78 -39.19 -5.35
N VAL A 43 9.82 -39.96 -5.87
CA VAL A 43 9.28 -41.15 -5.17
C VAL A 43 10.36 -42.23 -5.03
N GLU A 44 11.24 -42.36 -6.03
CA GLU A 44 12.34 -43.33 -6.01
C GLU A 44 13.49 -42.91 -5.08
N SER A 45 13.74 -41.61 -4.86
CA SER A 45 14.80 -41.13 -3.97
C SER A 45 14.49 -41.25 -2.47
N VAL A 46 13.21 -41.28 -2.09
CA VAL A 46 12.79 -41.40 -0.67
C VAL A 46 12.84 -42.85 -0.18
N SER A 47 12.86 -43.83 -1.09
CA SER A 47 12.96 -45.26 -0.74
C SER A 47 14.38 -45.75 -0.41
N SER A 48 15.44 -44.94 -0.58
CA SER A 48 16.84 -45.44 -0.55
C SER A 48 17.73 -44.98 0.61
N SER A 49 17.23 -44.27 1.63
CA SER A 49 18.09 -43.81 2.75
C SER A 49 17.76 -44.51 4.07
N GLY A 50 18.46 -45.62 4.32
CA GLY A 50 18.48 -46.34 5.60
C GLY A 50 19.51 -45.80 6.58
N THR A 51 19.03 -45.51 7.79
CA THR A 51 19.66 -45.66 9.12
C THR A 51 21.19 -45.66 9.27
N THR A 52 21.71 -44.60 9.89
CA THR A 52 22.83 -44.66 10.85
C THR A 52 22.60 -43.65 11.99
N SER A 53 22.55 -44.16 13.22
CA SER A 53 22.57 -43.36 14.46
C SER A 53 23.99 -43.28 15.02
N PRO A 54 24.33 -42.22 15.76
CA PRO A 54 25.08 -42.46 16.99
C PRO A 54 24.59 -41.66 18.20
N SER A 55 24.64 -42.36 19.32
CA SER A 55 24.54 -41.93 20.72
C SER A 55 25.74 -41.07 21.16
N GLY A 56 25.52 -40.12 22.08
CA GLY A 56 26.59 -39.38 22.74
C GLY A 56 26.13 -38.57 23.95
N THR A 57 26.72 -38.86 25.11
CA THR A 57 26.29 -38.58 26.48
C THR A 57 27.02 -37.36 27.09
N THR A 58 26.29 -36.55 27.87
CA THR A 58 26.62 -35.81 29.13
C THR A 58 27.96 -35.04 29.30
N THR A 59 27.90 -33.76 29.73
CA THR A 59 28.41 -33.29 31.05
C THR A 59 28.21 -31.78 31.31
N SER A 60 27.72 -31.49 32.52
CA SER A 60 27.65 -30.20 33.20
C SER A 60 28.99 -29.80 33.83
N ARG A 61 29.32 -28.51 33.89
CA ARG A 61 30.33 -27.99 34.83
C ARG A 61 30.07 -26.54 35.24
N THR A 62 29.86 -26.36 36.53
CA THR A 62 29.89 -25.14 37.35
C THR A 62 31.33 -24.73 37.65
N THR A 63 31.61 -23.43 37.79
CA THR A 63 32.61 -22.88 38.73
C THR A 63 32.31 -21.44 39.11
N ASP A 64 32.68 -21.15 40.36
CA ASP A 64 32.45 -20.00 41.21
C ASP A 64 33.27 -18.73 40.93
N GLU A 65 32.75 -17.65 41.55
CA GLU A 65 33.41 -16.56 42.29
C GLU A 65 34.74 -15.94 41.84
N THR A 66 34.78 -14.61 41.82
CA THR A 66 35.73 -13.83 42.66
C THR A 66 35.33 -12.35 42.74
N ASP A 67 35.46 -11.84 43.96
CA ASP A 67 35.16 -10.50 44.47
C ASP A 67 36.27 -9.45 44.22
N VAL A 68 35.85 -8.20 43.90
CA VAL A 68 36.23 -6.88 44.53
C VAL A 68 37.71 -6.38 44.42
N PRO A 69 38.11 -5.08 44.62
CA PRO A 69 37.40 -3.76 44.72
C PRO A 69 37.92 -2.61 43.81
N GLY A 70 37.14 -1.52 43.77
CA GLY A 70 37.64 -0.19 44.19
C GLY A 70 38.00 0.85 43.11
N GLY A 71 37.38 2.03 43.19
CA GLY A 71 37.82 3.22 42.44
C GLY A 71 36.85 4.40 42.55
N ASN A 72 37.16 5.32 43.46
CA ASN A 72 36.44 6.55 43.80
C ASN A 72 36.88 7.75 42.93
N HIS A 73 36.22 8.91 43.11
CA HIS A 73 36.38 10.25 42.47
C HIS A 73 35.35 10.54 41.38
N GLY A 74 34.62 11.65 41.35
CA GLY A 74 34.68 12.89 42.14
C GLY A 74 34.30 14.09 41.25
N SER A 75 33.54 15.02 41.81
CA SER A 75 33.41 16.45 41.42
C SER A 75 32.43 16.87 40.31
N ALA A 76 31.28 17.38 40.76
CA ALA A 76 30.89 18.80 40.76
C ALA A 76 31.02 19.67 39.49
N GLY A 77 29.89 20.32 39.16
CA GLY A 77 29.84 21.77 38.96
C GLY A 77 29.48 22.27 37.57
N GLY A 78 28.45 23.11 37.47
CA GLY A 78 28.32 24.05 36.35
C GLY A 78 26.87 24.39 35.94
N ASN A 79 26.22 25.27 36.71
CA ASN A 79 25.06 26.04 36.24
C ASN A 79 25.51 27.04 35.16
N GLY A 80 24.68 27.20 34.13
CA GLY A 80 24.83 28.24 33.11
C GLY A 80 23.50 28.56 32.46
N GLU A 81 22.74 29.46 33.08
CA GLU A 81 21.58 30.12 32.49
C GLU A 81 22.04 31.01 31.32
N ASN A 82 21.44 30.83 30.14
CA ASN A 82 21.52 31.79 29.03
C ASN A 82 20.10 32.20 28.64
N VAL A 83 19.68 33.37 29.12
CA VAL A 83 18.50 34.09 28.67
C VAL A 83 18.96 35.13 27.67
N GLU A 84 18.78 34.86 26.38
CA GLU A 84 19.06 35.81 25.31
C GLU A 84 17.75 36.43 24.78
N LYS A 85 17.70 37.76 24.85
CA LYS A 85 16.58 38.62 24.47
C LYS A 85 16.46 38.69 22.94
N ARG A 86 15.26 38.44 22.40
CA ARG A 86 14.87 38.83 21.03
C ARG A 86 14.38 40.28 20.99
N PRO A 87 14.74 41.09 19.98
CA PRO A 87 14.06 42.34 19.71
C PRO A 87 12.90 42.14 18.72
N ASP A 88 11.80 42.85 18.99
CA ASP A 88 10.66 43.06 18.10
C ASP A 88 11.10 43.76 16.80
N MET A 89 10.73 43.20 15.66
CA MET A 89 10.66 43.93 14.39
C MET A 89 9.21 43.96 13.91
N ARG A 90 8.63 45.16 13.96
CA ARG A 90 7.52 45.60 13.13
C ARG A 90 8.06 45.88 11.74
N GLU A 91 7.47 45.29 10.70
CA GLU A 91 7.55 45.84 9.36
C GLU A 91 6.20 45.77 8.65
N THR A 92 5.89 46.89 8.01
CA THR A 92 4.67 47.26 7.32
C THR A 92 4.58 46.65 5.93
N ALA A 93 3.37 46.22 5.56
CA ALA A 93 3.00 45.74 4.24
C ALA A 93 3.08 46.83 3.16
N ALA A 94 3.58 46.47 1.98
CA ALA A 94 3.25 47.11 0.72
C ALA A 94 3.08 46.04 -0.36
N SER A 95 1.96 46.16 -1.06
CA SER A 95 1.50 45.36 -2.20
C SER A 95 2.39 45.51 -3.42
N ASP A 96 2.58 44.44 -4.20
CA ASP A 96 2.56 44.58 -5.66
C ASP A 96 2.19 43.27 -6.38
N THR A 97 1.30 43.44 -7.35
CA THR A 97 0.71 42.44 -8.23
C THR A 97 1.62 42.16 -9.42
N GLY A 98 1.91 40.88 -9.70
CA GLY A 98 2.64 40.50 -10.90
C GLY A 98 2.52 39.00 -11.19
N SER A 99 1.51 38.63 -11.97
CA SER A 99 1.29 37.29 -12.51
C SER A 99 2.36 36.91 -13.54
N GLY A 100 3.07 35.81 -13.28
CA GLY A 100 3.97 35.16 -14.22
C GLY A 100 4.24 33.74 -13.75
N GLU A 101 3.42 32.79 -14.20
CA GLU A 101 3.63 31.37 -13.96
C GLU A 101 4.86 30.87 -14.71
N THR A 102 5.89 30.49 -13.97
CA THR A 102 6.98 29.63 -14.45
C THR A 102 7.17 28.53 -13.41
N THR A 103 6.96 27.28 -13.81
CA THR A 103 7.25 26.08 -13.01
C THR A 103 8.75 25.98 -12.72
N PRO A 104 9.19 25.95 -11.45
CA PRO A 104 10.60 25.82 -11.11
C PRO A 104 10.96 24.37 -10.79
N THR A 105 11.04 23.52 -11.81
CA THR A 105 11.72 22.22 -11.69
C THR A 105 12.47 21.95 -12.99
N GLY A 106 13.78 22.18 -12.97
CA GLY A 106 14.71 21.80 -14.05
C GLY A 106 14.90 20.28 -14.21
N ALA A 107 13.92 19.48 -13.78
CA ALA A 107 13.85 18.05 -14.04
C ALA A 107 12.96 17.85 -15.28
N LEU A 108 13.54 17.36 -16.37
CA LEU A 108 12.80 16.94 -17.54
C LEU A 108 11.86 15.80 -17.12
N THR A 109 10.57 16.11 -16.99
CA THR A 109 9.53 15.10 -17.01
C THR A 109 9.58 14.38 -18.36
N PRO A 110 9.39 13.05 -18.43
CA PRO A 110 9.15 12.38 -19.69
C PRO A 110 7.97 13.06 -20.37
N SER A 111 8.17 13.48 -21.62
CA SER A 111 7.12 14.14 -22.41
C SER A 111 5.90 13.23 -22.50
N THR A 112 4.80 13.65 -21.88
CA THR A 112 3.49 13.07 -22.11
C THR A 112 2.90 13.75 -23.33
N THR A 113 3.02 13.14 -24.51
CA THR A 113 2.10 13.45 -25.61
C THR A 113 0.73 12.95 -25.19
N VAL A 114 -0.12 13.89 -24.75
CA VAL A 114 -1.54 13.65 -24.52
C VAL A 114 -2.21 13.66 -25.89
N ASP A 115 -2.58 12.47 -26.38
CA ASP A 115 -3.58 12.35 -27.44
C ASP A 115 -4.89 12.92 -26.91
N SER A 116 -5.22 14.12 -27.37
CA SER A 116 -6.47 14.81 -27.10
C SER A 116 -7.46 14.46 -28.20
N GLU A 117 -7.89 13.21 -28.23
CA GLU A 117 -9.16 12.83 -28.87
C GLU A 117 -10.18 12.55 -27.77
N ILE A 118 -10.81 13.62 -27.31
CA ILE A 118 -12.06 13.57 -26.54
C ILE A 118 -13.17 13.37 -27.57
N PRO A 119 -13.93 12.26 -27.56
CA PRO A 119 -15.14 12.17 -28.36
C PRO A 119 -16.19 13.10 -27.75
N ASP A 120 -16.61 14.06 -28.55
CA ASP A 120 -17.76 14.92 -28.34
C ASP A 120 -19.02 14.05 -28.15
N TYR A 121 -19.54 13.97 -26.92
CA TYR A 121 -20.81 13.33 -26.64
C TYR A 121 -21.94 14.29 -27.03
N GLY A 122 -22.28 14.27 -28.31
CA GLY A 122 -23.47 14.92 -28.84
C GLY A 122 -24.75 14.29 -28.25
N ASP A 123 -25.66 15.18 -27.84
CA ASP A 123 -27.06 14.90 -27.56
C ASP A 123 -27.67 13.99 -28.63
N ASN A 124 -28.22 12.85 -28.20
CA ASN A 124 -29.09 12.03 -29.04
C ASN A 124 -30.47 11.96 -28.41
N ASP A 125 -31.37 12.69 -29.05
CA ASP A 125 -32.82 12.56 -28.95
C ASP A 125 -33.26 11.10 -29.06
N ILE A 126 -34.12 10.71 -28.13
CA ILE A 126 -34.78 9.42 -28.09
C ILE A 126 -35.88 9.43 -29.16
N HIS A 127 -35.58 8.85 -30.33
CA HIS A 127 -36.59 8.43 -31.29
C HIS A 127 -36.87 6.93 -31.10
N ASP A 128 -38.09 6.64 -30.66
CA ASP A 128 -38.71 5.31 -30.69
C ASP A 128 -38.89 4.87 -32.15
N ASP A 129 -38.02 3.97 -32.63
CA ASP A 129 -38.22 3.25 -33.88
C ASP A 129 -38.20 1.74 -33.61
N GLU A 130 -39.39 1.14 -33.66
CA GLU A 130 -39.62 -0.30 -33.74
C GLU A 130 -38.93 -0.86 -35.00
N ARG A 131 -37.80 -1.54 -34.85
CA ARG A 131 -37.22 -2.39 -35.90
C ARG A 131 -37.23 -3.86 -35.49
N SER A 132 -38.15 -4.58 -36.13
CA SER A 132 -38.17 -6.02 -36.28
C SER A 132 -36.84 -6.55 -36.83
N ASN A 133 -36.19 -7.43 -36.07
CA ASN A 133 -34.97 -8.15 -36.43
C ASN A 133 -35.32 -9.34 -37.36
N PRO A 134 -34.84 -9.42 -38.61
CA PRO A 134 -35.19 -10.50 -39.54
C PRO A 134 -34.26 -11.73 -39.46
N ASP A 135 -33.19 -11.72 -38.68
CA ASP A 135 -32.26 -12.85 -38.62
C ASP A 135 -32.39 -13.62 -37.31
N GLY A 136 -33.35 -14.54 -37.30
CA GLY A 136 -33.54 -15.55 -36.26
C GLY A 136 -32.39 -16.57 -36.20
N LYS A 137 -31.21 -16.14 -35.74
CA LYS A 137 -30.15 -17.05 -35.28
C LYS A 137 -30.28 -17.26 -33.79
N ASP A 138 -30.69 -18.48 -33.46
CA ASP A 138 -30.86 -19.04 -32.14
C ASP A 138 -29.49 -19.11 -31.42
N TRP A 139 -29.28 -18.22 -30.44
CA TRP A 139 -28.10 -18.21 -29.56
C TRP A 139 -28.26 -19.19 -28.39
N SER A 140 -28.62 -20.45 -28.69
CA SER A 140 -28.79 -21.50 -27.68
C SER A 140 -27.53 -22.39 -27.52
N GLY A 141 -26.36 -21.91 -27.95
CA GLY A 141 -25.14 -22.70 -28.07
C GLY A 141 -24.22 -22.69 -26.84
N ASP A 142 -24.20 -23.81 -26.12
CA ASP A 142 -23.00 -24.55 -25.66
C ASP A 142 -22.06 -24.00 -24.56
N ASP A 143 -22.28 -22.81 -23.97
CA ASP A 143 -21.41 -22.33 -22.86
C ASP A 143 -21.52 -23.19 -21.57
N ARG A 144 -22.60 -23.97 -21.42
CA ARG A 144 -22.75 -24.91 -20.29
C ARG A 144 -21.82 -26.13 -20.38
N ASN A 145 -21.26 -26.40 -21.55
CA ASN A 145 -20.45 -27.60 -21.79
C ASN A 145 -19.00 -27.39 -21.35
N GLU A 146 -18.47 -26.18 -21.48
CA GLU A 146 -17.07 -25.88 -21.13
C GLU A 146 -16.83 -25.90 -19.61
N ALA A 147 -17.76 -25.36 -18.82
CA ALA A 147 -17.71 -25.45 -17.36
C ALA A 147 -17.81 -26.90 -16.86
N ASP A 148 -18.64 -27.74 -17.49
CA ASP A 148 -18.77 -29.17 -17.13
C ASP A 148 -17.51 -29.97 -17.49
N ILE A 149 -16.85 -29.62 -18.61
CA ILE A 149 -15.57 -30.21 -19.01
C ILE A 149 -14.48 -29.87 -17.97
N HIS A 150 -14.37 -28.62 -17.53
CA HIS A 150 -13.40 -28.23 -16.51
C HIS A 150 -13.65 -28.91 -15.16
N LEU A 151 -14.90 -28.99 -14.72
CA LEU A 151 -15.25 -29.66 -13.46
C LEU A 151 -14.91 -31.16 -13.50
N ARG A 152 -15.19 -31.85 -14.61
CA ARG A 152 -14.82 -33.27 -14.79
C ARG A 152 -13.31 -33.48 -14.78
N GLN A 153 -12.54 -32.57 -15.39
CA GLN A 153 -11.08 -32.64 -15.37
C GLN A 153 -10.52 -32.43 -13.95
N VAL A 154 -11.04 -31.47 -13.19
CA VAL A 154 -10.66 -31.22 -11.79
C VAL A 154 -10.98 -32.43 -10.91
N MET A 155 -12.18 -33.01 -11.05
CA MET A 155 -12.58 -34.20 -10.27
C MET A 155 -11.74 -35.43 -10.61
N LYS A 156 -11.39 -35.62 -11.90
CA LYS A 156 -10.46 -36.68 -12.32
C LYS A 156 -9.07 -36.48 -11.72
N TRP A 157 -8.56 -35.25 -11.72
CA TRP A 157 -7.28 -34.92 -11.08
C TRP A 157 -7.31 -35.12 -9.56
N ALA A 158 -8.38 -34.70 -8.89
CA ALA A 158 -8.54 -34.90 -7.46
C ALA A 158 -8.57 -36.41 -7.12
N SER A 159 -9.26 -37.22 -7.93
CA SER A 159 -9.30 -38.68 -7.77
C SER A 159 -7.94 -39.33 -7.95
N ILE A 160 -7.19 -38.96 -9.01
CA ILE A 160 -5.83 -39.49 -9.26
C ILE A 160 -4.90 -39.08 -8.13
N THR A 161 -4.91 -37.80 -7.74
CA THR A 161 -4.07 -37.29 -6.66
C THR A 161 -4.39 -37.98 -5.34
N ASN A 162 -5.67 -38.19 -5.01
CA ASN A 162 -6.06 -38.91 -3.80
C ASN A 162 -5.65 -40.38 -3.84
N SER A 163 -5.79 -41.05 -4.99
CA SER A 163 -5.34 -42.44 -5.15
C SER A 163 -3.83 -42.58 -4.95
N GLU A 164 -3.01 -41.68 -5.52
CA GLU A 164 -1.56 -41.74 -5.35
C GLU A 164 -1.13 -41.31 -3.94
N LEU A 165 -1.73 -40.26 -3.37
CA LEU A 165 -1.50 -39.86 -1.99
C LEU A 165 -1.87 -40.97 -1.01
N SER A 166 -2.92 -41.74 -1.26
CA SER A 166 -3.33 -42.84 -0.39
C SER A 166 -2.28 -43.95 -0.29
N LYS A 167 -1.41 -44.11 -1.30
CA LYS A 167 -0.30 -45.08 -1.30
C LYS A 167 0.87 -44.63 -0.42
N LEU A 168 0.96 -43.33 -0.12
CA LEU A 168 1.98 -42.78 0.76
C LEU A 168 1.62 -43.06 2.23
N SER A 169 2.67 -43.26 3.04
CA SER A 169 2.51 -43.29 4.50
C SER A 169 1.91 -41.96 4.98
N ILE A 170 1.27 -41.97 6.15
CA ILE A 170 0.68 -40.75 6.73
C ILE A 170 1.75 -39.66 6.87
N SER A 171 2.96 -40.01 7.33
CA SER A 171 4.08 -39.07 7.45
C SER A 171 4.48 -38.46 6.09
N ALA A 172 4.61 -39.29 5.05
CA ALA A 172 4.98 -38.82 3.71
C ALA A 172 3.90 -37.92 3.09
N ARG A 173 2.61 -38.22 3.29
CA ARG A 173 1.51 -37.33 2.89
C ARG A 173 1.59 -35.98 3.59
N THR A 174 1.77 -35.98 4.91
CA THR A 174 1.87 -34.74 5.69
C THR A 174 3.05 -33.89 5.22
N GLN A 175 4.21 -34.51 4.96
CA GLN A 175 5.37 -33.80 4.41
C GLN A 175 5.12 -33.25 3.02
N PHE A 176 4.48 -34.03 2.13
CA PHE A 176 4.14 -33.59 0.77
C PHE A 176 3.15 -32.42 0.78
N ILE A 177 2.08 -32.52 1.56
CA ILE A 177 1.09 -31.44 1.71
C ILE A 177 1.75 -30.21 2.32
N SER A 178 2.55 -30.36 3.38
CA SER A 178 3.29 -29.26 3.99
C SER A 178 4.22 -28.57 2.98
N HIS A 179 4.91 -29.35 2.13
CA HIS A 179 5.78 -28.80 1.09
C HIS A 179 4.99 -28.05 0.00
N LEU A 180 3.88 -28.63 -0.50
CA LEU A 180 3.02 -27.95 -1.47
C LEU A 180 2.46 -26.64 -0.91
N LEU A 181 1.96 -26.68 0.32
CA LEU A 181 1.45 -25.51 1.02
C LEU A 181 2.56 -24.46 1.21
N LYS A 182 3.78 -24.87 1.51
CA LYS A 182 4.93 -23.97 1.63
C LYS A 182 5.34 -23.37 0.28
N GLU A 183 5.36 -24.15 -0.80
CA GLU A 183 5.62 -23.59 -2.13
C GLU A 183 4.53 -22.62 -2.56
N GLU A 184 3.26 -22.96 -2.28
CA GLU A 184 2.13 -22.12 -2.64
C GLU A 184 2.10 -20.83 -1.81
N SER A 185 2.46 -20.88 -0.52
CA SER A 185 2.59 -19.69 0.31
C SER A 185 3.73 -18.79 -0.15
N LEU A 186 4.86 -19.36 -0.58
CA LEU A 186 6.00 -18.61 -1.11
C LEU A 186 5.73 -17.95 -2.47
N ARG A 187 4.82 -18.53 -3.27
CA ARG A 187 4.43 -17.96 -4.57
C ARG A 187 3.45 -16.81 -4.46
N ARG A 188 2.73 -16.70 -3.34
CA ARG A 188 1.71 -15.68 -3.17
C ARG A 188 2.35 -14.34 -2.87
N GLN A 189 2.24 -13.45 -3.83
CA GLN A 189 2.60 -12.06 -3.65
C GLN A 189 1.42 -11.29 -3.08
N PRO A 190 1.68 -10.19 -2.35
CA PRO A 190 0.62 -9.29 -1.96
C PRO A 190 -0.13 -8.74 -3.17
N TYR A 191 -1.41 -8.46 -2.98
CA TYR A 191 -2.24 -7.82 -3.99
C TYR A 191 -2.66 -6.43 -3.54
N VAL A 192 -2.51 -5.43 -4.40
CA VAL A 192 -2.96 -4.05 -4.13
C VAL A 192 -4.27 -3.80 -4.87
N GLY A 193 -5.29 -3.39 -4.14
CA GLY A 193 -6.60 -3.02 -4.68
C GLY A 193 -7.01 -1.61 -4.28
N ARG A 194 -7.96 -1.05 -5.04
CA ARG A 194 -8.53 0.29 -4.82
C ARG A 194 -10.05 0.22 -4.88
N THR A 195 -10.71 1.05 -4.07
CA THR A 195 -12.14 1.33 -4.20
C THR A 195 -12.40 2.82 -3.97
N THR A 196 -13.41 3.37 -4.65
CA THR A 196 -13.86 4.75 -4.48
C THR A 196 -15.36 4.76 -4.22
N HIS A 197 -15.79 5.57 -3.27
CA HIS A 197 -17.18 5.68 -2.83
C HIS A 197 -17.65 7.13 -2.95
N PRO A 198 -18.51 7.46 -3.95
CA PRO A 198 -18.85 8.85 -4.27
C PRO A 198 -19.70 9.54 -3.20
N GLU A 199 -20.51 8.80 -2.44
CA GLU A 199 -21.31 9.40 -1.37
C GLU A 199 -21.51 8.44 -0.19
N LEU A 200 -21.07 8.88 1.00
CA LEU A 200 -21.42 8.25 2.27
C LEU A 200 -22.58 9.03 2.90
N VAL A 201 -23.81 8.63 2.54
CA VAL A 201 -25.05 9.24 3.07
C VAL A 201 -25.36 8.77 4.49
N ILE A 202 -24.71 7.69 4.93
CA ILE A 202 -24.95 7.05 6.23
C ILE A 202 -23.70 7.14 7.10
N ASN A 203 -23.90 7.25 8.42
CA ASN A 203 -22.82 7.26 9.41
C ASN A 203 -21.91 6.03 9.33
N THR A 204 -22.41 4.92 8.77
CA THR A 204 -21.64 3.70 8.60
C THR A 204 -22.05 2.98 7.32
N ALA A 205 -21.14 2.90 6.35
CA ALA A 205 -21.28 2.02 5.20
C ALA A 205 -20.42 0.76 5.38
N ARG A 206 -20.84 -0.32 4.75
CA ARG A 206 -20.16 -1.62 4.76
C ARG A 206 -20.11 -2.11 3.32
N ILE A 207 -18.91 -2.32 2.81
CA ILE A 207 -18.70 -2.85 1.47
C ILE A 207 -18.02 -4.19 1.58
N GLU A 208 -18.62 -5.22 0.98
CA GLU A 208 -17.95 -6.50 0.81
C GLU A 208 -16.93 -6.38 -0.32
N VAL A 209 -15.68 -6.70 -0.03
CA VAL A 209 -14.56 -6.66 -0.97
C VAL A 209 -14.04 -8.09 -1.14
N PRO A 210 -14.19 -8.69 -2.34
CA PRO A 210 -13.68 -10.04 -2.59
C PRO A 210 -12.15 -10.02 -2.53
N TYR A 211 -11.57 -11.14 -2.06
CA TYR A 211 -10.14 -11.33 -2.19
C TYR A 211 -9.77 -11.47 -3.67
N ALA A 212 -8.74 -10.77 -4.08
CA ALA A 212 -8.14 -10.92 -5.40
C ALA A 212 -7.42 -12.26 -5.53
N THR A 213 -6.86 -12.77 -4.43
CA THR A 213 -6.13 -14.04 -4.43
C THR A 213 -6.87 -15.13 -3.64
N LYS A 214 -6.76 -16.38 -4.09
CA LYS A 214 -7.44 -17.52 -3.43
C LYS A 214 -6.68 -17.96 -2.20
N HIS A 215 -7.27 -17.86 -1.01
CA HIS A 215 -6.57 -18.09 0.26
C HIS A 215 -6.70 -19.50 0.87
N LEU A 216 -6.00 -20.50 0.31
CA LEU A 216 -6.04 -21.89 0.83
C LEU A 216 -5.46 -22.08 2.24
N LEU A 217 -4.59 -21.18 2.69
CA LEU A 217 -3.84 -21.29 3.96
C LEU A 217 -4.42 -20.46 5.11
N GLY A 218 -5.69 -20.08 4.96
CA GLY A 218 -6.39 -19.18 5.86
C GLY A 218 -6.38 -17.75 5.36
N LYS A 219 -7.19 -16.95 6.03
CA LYS A 219 -7.55 -15.59 5.61
C LYS A 219 -6.32 -14.69 5.52
N PRO A 220 -6.19 -13.88 4.45
CA PRO A 220 -5.08 -12.95 4.32
C PRO A 220 -5.16 -11.85 5.36
N GLY A 221 -4.03 -11.21 5.59
CA GLY A 221 -4.00 -9.91 6.24
C GLY A 221 -4.54 -8.84 5.30
N ILE A 222 -5.30 -7.87 5.83
CA ILE A 222 -5.71 -6.69 5.07
C ILE A 222 -5.20 -5.43 5.77
N ALA A 223 -4.52 -4.58 5.03
CA ALA A 223 -4.20 -3.22 5.44
C ALA A 223 -4.86 -2.24 4.47
N ALA A 224 -5.50 -1.20 5.00
CA ALA A 224 -6.20 -0.19 4.22
C ALA A 224 -5.66 1.21 4.54
N ALA A 225 -5.75 2.10 3.57
CA ALA A 225 -5.30 3.47 3.66
C ALA A 225 -6.30 4.41 2.95
N ILE A 226 -6.49 5.59 3.51
CA ILE A 226 -7.24 6.67 2.85
C ILE A 226 -6.28 7.35 1.88
N SER A 227 -6.65 7.40 0.59
CA SER A 227 -5.90 8.10 -0.46
C SER A 227 -6.61 9.38 -0.92
N GLY A 228 -7.88 9.54 -0.62
CA GLY A 228 -8.63 10.75 -0.92
C GLY A 228 -9.98 10.79 -0.23
N PHE A 229 -10.53 11.97 -0.05
CA PHE A 229 -11.86 12.21 0.47
C PHE A 229 -12.30 13.63 0.13
N SER A 230 -13.62 13.85 0.10
CA SER A 230 -14.23 15.17 0.15
C SER A 230 -15.18 15.26 1.36
N MET A 231 -15.19 16.41 2.03
CA MET A 231 -16.09 16.71 3.14
C MET A 231 -16.68 18.12 3.00
N PRO A 232 -18.00 18.28 3.15
CA PRO A 232 -18.66 19.57 3.00
C PRO A 232 -18.25 20.54 4.10
N ALA A 233 -18.23 21.84 3.77
CA ALA A 233 -17.92 22.96 4.66
C ALA A 233 -18.64 22.97 6.01
N THR A 234 -19.90 22.55 6.03
CA THR A 234 -20.84 22.77 7.13
C THR A 234 -20.56 21.95 8.39
N LEU A 235 -19.44 21.23 8.44
CA LEU A 235 -19.12 20.30 9.51
C LEU A 235 -18.18 20.96 10.50
N ALA A 236 -18.52 20.90 11.78
CA ALA A 236 -17.64 21.35 12.87
C ALA A 236 -16.36 20.50 13.00
N SER A 237 -16.36 19.30 12.41
CA SER A 237 -15.27 18.35 12.46
C SER A 237 -15.18 17.49 11.20
N ALA A 238 -13.98 17.04 10.88
CA ALA A 238 -13.73 15.99 9.90
C ALA A 238 -13.64 14.66 10.66
N PHE A 239 -14.55 13.73 10.42
CA PHE A 239 -14.54 12.39 11.01
C PHE A 239 -14.68 11.35 9.91
N LEU A 240 -13.69 10.50 9.77
CA LEU A 240 -13.66 9.45 8.77
C LEU A 240 -12.80 8.30 9.28
N PHE A 241 -13.32 7.07 9.27
CA PHE A 241 -12.56 5.86 9.60
C PHE A 241 -12.86 4.75 8.60
N VAL A 242 -11.81 4.04 8.21
CA VAL A 242 -11.85 2.87 7.35
C VAL A 242 -11.33 1.68 8.16
N THR A 243 -12.06 0.56 8.15
CA THR A 243 -11.70 -0.63 8.93
C THR A 243 -12.07 -1.91 8.18
N PRO A 244 -11.07 -2.66 7.70
CA PRO A 244 -11.27 -4.02 7.25
C PRO A 244 -11.72 -4.91 8.42
N SER A 245 -12.81 -5.65 8.24
CA SER A 245 -13.47 -6.45 9.27
C SER A 245 -14.22 -7.64 8.65
N ASN A 246 -14.93 -8.43 9.46
CA ASN A 246 -15.79 -9.54 9.02
C ASN A 246 -15.19 -10.44 7.92
N TYR A 247 -13.92 -10.81 8.08
CA TYR A 247 -13.19 -11.66 7.15
C TYR A 247 -13.88 -13.03 7.00
N ASN A 248 -14.24 -13.41 5.79
CA ASN A 248 -14.70 -14.75 5.43
C ASN A 248 -13.64 -15.44 4.53
N ASP A 249 -13.99 -16.53 3.84
CA ASP A 249 -13.01 -17.29 3.03
C ASP A 249 -12.84 -16.75 1.61
N MET A 250 -13.75 -15.86 1.17
CA MET A 250 -13.79 -15.29 -0.18
C MET A 250 -13.68 -13.77 -0.21
N ALA A 251 -13.97 -13.08 0.90
CA ALA A 251 -14.08 -11.64 0.98
C ALA A 251 -13.85 -11.14 2.42
N PHE A 252 -13.74 -9.81 2.54
CA PHE A 252 -13.77 -9.10 3.80
C PHE A 252 -14.73 -7.90 3.70
N GLU A 253 -15.18 -7.40 4.84
CA GLU A 253 -16.01 -6.20 4.90
C GLU A 253 -15.14 -4.97 5.16
N MET A 254 -15.16 -4.00 4.26
CA MET A 254 -14.63 -2.66 4.49
C MET A 254 -15.70 -1.82 5.19
N SER A 255 -15.53 -1.57 6.50
CA SER A 255 -16.39 -0.66 7.26
C SER A 255 -15.90 0.77 7.12
N LEU A 256 -16.78 1.65 6.64
CA LEU A 256 -16.55 3.07 6.48
C LEU A 256 -17.41 3.80 7.50
N GLN A 257 -16.81 4.61 8.37
CA GLN A 257 -17.52 5.32 9.43
C GLN A 257 -17.31 6.83 9.29
N SER A 258 -18.41 7.56 9.29
CA SER A 258 -18.46 9.02 9.37
C SER A 258 -19.34 9.43 10.59
N TRP A 259 -19.14 10.63 11.16
CA TRP A 259 -19.94 11.10 12.31
C TRP A 259 -20.75 12.34 11.97
N HIS A 260 -21.96 12.39 12.54
CA HIS A 260 -23.03 13.28 12.08
C HIS A 260 -23.33 13.03 10.60
N ALA A 261 -24.29 13.72 9.99
CA ALA A 261 -24.44 13.68 8.54
C ALA A 261 -23.26 14.39 7.82
N SER A 262 -22.02 14.10 8.23
CA SER A 262 -20.83 14.34 7.44
C SER A 262 -20.99 13.51 6.18
N LYS A 263 -21.58 14.17 5.18
CA LYS A 263 -21.73 13.66 3.82
C LYS A 263 -20.35 13.62 3.19
N ALA A 264 -19.47 12.77 3.72
CA ALA A 264 -18.19 12.53 3.11
C ALA A 264 -18.47 12.00 1.71
N LYS A 265 -17.92 12.67 0.71
CA LYS A 265 -18.02 12.31 -0.69
C LYS A 265 -16.68 11.81 -1.16
N ASP A 266 -16.68 11.07 -2.26
CA ASP A 266 -15.48 10.70 -3.01
C ASP A 266 -14.38 10.06 -2.14
N LEU A 267 -14.79 9.23 -1.18
CA LEU A 267 -13.84 8.52 -0.33
C LEU A 267 -13.09 7.49 -1.18
N SER A 268 -11.79 7.72 -1.35
CA SER A 268 -10.87 6.82 -2.05
C SER A 268 -10.02 6.05 -1.05
N ILE A 269 -10.01 4.73 -1.22
CA ILE A 269 -9.37 3.79 -0.31
C ILE A 269 -8.48 2.88 -1.13
N GLU A 270 -7.23 2.79 -0.71
CA GLU A 270 -6.27 1.79 -1.18
C GLU A 270 -6.20 0.68 -0.13
N TRP A 271 -6.02 -0.56 -0.56
CA TRP A 271 -5.82 -1.67 0.34
C TRP A 271 -4.85 -2.69 -0.22
N ILE A 272 -4.27 -3.48 0.67
CA ILE A 272 -3.34 -4.55 0.34
C ILE A 272 -3.75 -5.85 1.03
N GLU A 273 -3.85 -6.91 0.24
CA GLU A 273 -3.91 -8.31 0.67
C GLU A 273 -2.51 -8.81 0.96
N LEU A 274 -2.26 -9.20 2.20
CA LEU A 274 -0.99 -9.76 2.64
C LEU A 274 -1.13 -11.27 2.83
N PRO A 275 -0.27 -12.08 2.20
CA PRO A 275 -0.32 -13.52 2.37
C PRO A 275 -0.05 -13.88 3.83
N LYS A 276 -0.79 -14.86 4.34
CA LYS A 276 -0.49 -15.48 5.63
C LYS A 276 0.74 -16.38 5.47
N ALA A 277 1.93 -15.79 5.60
CA ALA A 277 3.21 -16.49 5.42
C ALA A 277 3.94 -16.66 6.77
N GLU A 278 4.50 -17.85 6.99
CA GLU A 278 5.34 -18.20 8.14
C GLU A 278 6.72 -18.67 7.64
N PRO A 279 7.86 -18.12 8.14
CA PRO A 279 7.97 -16.93 8.99
C PRO A 279 7.55 -15.65 8.24
N ALA A 280 7.03 -14.68 8.99
CA ALA A 280 6.33 -13.51 8.48
C ALA A 280 7.25 -12.52 7.74
N ALA A 281 7.46 -12.77 6.44
CA ALA A 281 8.05 -11.79 5.52
C ALA A 281 7.26 -10.46 5.51
N TRP A 282 5.99 -10.51 5.89
CA TRP A 282 5.05 -9.41 5.99
C TRP A 282 4.34 -9.45 7.33
N GLN A 283 4.21 -8.29 7.98
CA GLN A 283 3.36 -8.09 9.13
C GLN A 283 2.59 -6.80 8.94
N HIS A 284 1.41 -6.71 9.52
CA HIS A 284 0.61 -5.50 9.48
C HIS A 284 -0.16 -5.36 10.77
N GLY A 285 -0.69 -4.15 10.98
CA GLY A 285 -1.55 -3.90 12.10
C GLY A 285 -2.21 -2.54 12.02
N GLN A 286 -3.01 -2.28 13.03
CA GLN A 286 -3.70 -1.01 13.20
C GLN A 286 -3.45 -0.50 14.61
N TRP A 287 -3.28 0.80 14.71
CA TRP A 287 -3.26 1.51 15.96
C TRP A 287 -4.35 2.59 15.92
N THR A 288 -5.02 2.81 17.04
CA THR A 288 -6.06 3.83 17.16
C THR A 288 -5.81 4.62 18.43
N LEU A 289 -5.90 5.95 18.34
CA LEU A 289 -5.83 6.78 19.54
C LEU A 289 -7.04 6.46 20.43
N GLY A 290 -6.76 5.93 21.62
CA GLY A 290 -7.80 5.53 22.56
C GLY A 290 -8.70 6.71 22.98
N THR A 291 -9.98 6.44 23.24
CA THR A 291 -11.01 7.42 23.66
C THR A 291 -10.71 8.12 25.00
N LYS A 292 -9.66 7.70 25.72
CA LYS A 292 -9.23 8.31 26.99
C LYS A 292 -8.44 9.61 26.80
N ALA A 293 -8.02 9.93 25.58
CA ALA A 293 -7.41 11.20 25.20
C ALA A 293 -8.48 12.31 25.19
N ARG A 294 -8.75 12.94 26.35
CA ARG A 294 -9.67 14.09 26.43
C ARG A 294 -9.03 15.33 25.80
N ALA A 295 -9.62 15.74 24.67
CA ALA A 295 -9.80 17.07 24.09
C ALA A 295 -8.67 18.12 23.99
N ASN A 296 -7.65 18.17 24.85
CA ASN A 296 -6.83 19.39 24.98
C ASN A 296 -5.29 19.22 24.91
N GLU A 297 -4.73 18.00 24.80
CA GLU A 297 -3.29 17.82 25.08
C GLU A 297 -2.45 17.00 24.07
N HIS A 298 -3.03 16.44 23.02
CA HIS A 298 -2.24 15.60 22.09
C HIS A 298 -1.81 16.37 20.85
N SER A 299 -0.80 17.23 21.00
CA SER A 299 -0.01 17.71 19.87
C SER A 299 0.90 16.61 19.31
N SER A 300 1.22 15.57 20.08
CA SER A 300 2.07 14.47 19.64
C SER A 300 1.50 13.07 19.98
N ILE A 301 1.73 12.15 19.06
CA ILE A 301 1.55 10.71 19.18
C ILE A 301 2.94 10.10 19.27
N GLU A 302 3.16 9.27 20.28
CA GLU A 302 4.35 8.45 20.43
C GLU A 302 3.94 7.11 21.03
N GLU A 303 3.90 6.07 20.21
CA GLU A 303 3.50 4.73 20.62
C GLU A 303 4.57 3.70 20.24
N SER A 304 4.85 2.77 21.15
CA SER A 304 5.71 1.61 20.85
C SER A 304 4.87 0.48 20.25
N ILE A 305 5.11 0.16 18.98
CA ILE A 305 4.44 -0.93 18.28
C ILE A 305 5.36 -2.15 18.29
N VAL A 306 4.89 -3.25 18.88
CA VAL A 306 5.59 -4.53 18.91
C VAL A 306 5.08 -5.42 17.77
N PHE A 307 5.99 -5.96 16.97
CA PHE A 307 5.67 -6.93 15.95
C PHE A 307 5.23 -8.26 16.58
N PRO A 308 4.12 -8.88 16.11
CA PRO A 308 3.73 -10.22 16.55
C PRO A 308 4.85 -11.27 16.45
N THR A 309 5.76 -11.11 15.49
CA THR A 309 6.94 -11.97 15.34
C THR A 309 8.16 -11.11 15.03
N SER A 310 9.31 -11.39 15.65
CA SER A 310 10.54 -10.66 15.31
C SER A 310 10.97 -10.97 13.87
N PHE A 311 11.40 -9.95 13.14
CA PHE A 311 12.04 -10.13 11.85
C PHE A 311 13.49 -10.63 12.04
N ILE A 312 14.03 -11.31 11.03
CA ILE A 312 15.43 -11.77 11.02
C ILE A 312 16.42 -10.59 10.93
N GLY A 313 15.97 -9.46 10.40
CA GLY A 313 16.72 -8.20 10.35
C GLY A 313 15.74 -7.03 10.35
N ILE A 314 16.26 -5.81 10.53
CA ILE A 314 15.43 -4.59 10.64
C ILE A 314 14.51 -4.47 9.40
N PRO A 315 13.17 -4.58 9.56
CA PRO A 315 12.23 -4.49 8.46
C PRO A 315 12.11 -3.05 7.96
N THR A 316 11.45 -2.87 6.82
CA THR A 316 10.94 -1.55 6.40
C THR A 316 9.48 -1.44 6.83
N VAL A 317 9.08 -0.28 7.35
CA VAL A 317 7.71 -0.01 7.82
C VAL A 317 7.12 1.15 7.03
N ALA A 318 5.96 0.93 6.43
CA ALA A 318 5.10 1.96 5.87
C ALA A 318 3.91 2.21 6.79
N VAL A 319 3.59 3.49 7.05
CA VAL A 319 2.43 3.88 7.86
C VAL A 319 1.49 4.75 7.04
N PHE A 320 0.19 4.53 7.22
CA PHE A 320 -0.86 5.17 6.46
C PHE A 320 -1.98 5.63 7.38
N LEU A 321 -2.58 6.77 7.04
CA LEU A 321 -3.80 7.21 7.69
C LEU A 321 -4.97 6.33 7.21
N SER A 322 -5.67 5.72 8.16
CA SER A 322 -6.91 4.96 7.90
C SER A 322 -8.09 5.44 8.72
N GLY A 323 -7.89 6.47 9.53
CA GLY A 323 -8.98 7.28 10.06
C GLY A 323 -8.49 8.53 10.76
N LEU A 324 -9.32 9.56 10.76
CA LEU A 324 -9.04 10.86 11.34
C LEU A 324 -10.30 11.43 11.98
N TYR A 325 -10.12 12.09 13.12
CA TYR A 325 -11.12 12.92 13.76
C TYR A 325 -10.47 14.24 14.17
N LEU A 326 -10.70 15.28 13.38
CA LEU A 326 -10.08 16.59 13.51
C LEU A 326 -11.15 17.67 13.64
N GLY A 327 -10.89 18.68 14.48
CA GLY A 327 -11.73 19.88 14.53
C GLY A 327 -11.53 20.75 13.30
N ARG A 328 -12.59 21.44 12.86
CA ARG A 328 -12.56 22.34 11.70
C ARG A 328 -12.66 23.82 12.06
N LYS A 329 -12.47 24.17 13.33
CA LYS A 329 -12.45 25.57 13.78
C LYS A 329 -11.10 26.27 13.53
N SER A 330 -10.09 25.49 13.16
CA SER A 330 -8.73 25.90 12.86
C SER A 330 -8.21 25.10 11.68
N ASN A 331 -7.01 25.43 11.20
CA ASN A 331 -6.38 24.71 10.10
C ASN A 331 -6.29 23.22 10.44
N LEU A 332 -6.44 22.36 9.45
CA LEU A 332 -6.32 20.92 9.62
C LEU A 332 -4.88 20.53 9.36
N ARG A 333 -4.17 20.21 10.42
CA ARG A 333 -2.77 19.81 10.34
C ARG A 333 -2.54 18.49 11.05
N PHE A 334 -1.96 17.54 10.36
CA PHE A 334 -1.69 16.22 10.91
C PHE A 334 -0.53 15.54 10.17
N GLN A 335 0.33 14.84 10.90
CA GLN A 335 1.41 14.05 10.29
C GLN A 335 1.66 12.75 11.07
N ILE A 336 2.10 11.70 10.37
CA ILE A 336 2.47 10.40 10.94
C ILE A 336 3.69 9.79 10.26
N TRP A 337 4.51 9.07 11.03
CA TRP A 337 5.63 8.31 10.51
C TRP A 337 6.06 7.19 11.48
N ALA A 338 6.82 6.23 10.97
CA ALA A 338 7.54 5.27 11.80
C ALA A 338 8.96 5.78 12.07
N GLU A 339 9.43 5.61 13.30
CA GLU A 339 10.78 5.93 13.75
C GLU A 339 11.35 4.75 14.56
N SER A 340 12.67 4.70 14.76
CA SER A 340 13.33 3.71 15.63
C SER A 340 12.90 2.27 15.33
N VAL A 341 12.86 1.91 14.04
CA VAL A 341 12.49 0.57 13.59
C VAL A 341 13.57 -0.42 14.00
N THR A 342 13.17 -1.48 14.69
CA THR A 342 14.02 -2.59 15.10
C THR A 342 13.45 -3.91 14.56
N GLU A 343 14.11 -5.03 14.84
CA GLU A 343 13.60 -6.36 14.49
C GLU A 343 12.30 -6.73 15.21
N THR A 344 12.02 -6.12 16.36
CA THR A 344 10.91 -6.48 17.24
C THR A 344 9.77 -5.47 17.24
N GLY A 345 9.97 -4.29 16.63
CA GLY A 345 8.96 -3.25 16.63
C GLY A 345 9.42 -1.94 16.02
N PHE A 346 8.67 -0.88 16.26
CA PHE A 346 9.01 0.49 15.91
C PHE A 346 8.30 1.49 16.82
N ILE A 347 8.73 2.74 16.80
CA ILE A 347 8.01 3.85 17.44
C ILE A 347 7.13 4.52 16.39
N LEU A 348 5.82 4.45 16.57
CA LEU A 348 4.86 5.23 15.80
C LEU A 348 4.85 6.66 16.32
N LYS A 349 5.24 7.60 15.46
CA LYS A 349 5.17 9.03 15.72
C LYS A 349 4.05 9.66 14.92
N GLY A 350 3.49 10.73 15.46
CA GLY A 350 2.58 11.58 14.72
C GLY A 350 2.10 12.75 15.57
N GLY A 351 1.10 13.45 15.09
CA GLY A 351 0.49 14.55 15.82
C GLY A 351 0.05 15.70 14.95
N THR A 352 -0.39 16.76 15.61
CA THR A 352 -0.81 18.01 15.00
C THR A 352 0.11 19.14 15.47
N TRP A 353 0.02 20.30 14.83
CA TRP A 353 0.80 21.45 15.24
C TRP A 353 -0.03 22.74 15.16
N ASP A 354 0.49 23.78 15.80
CA ASP A 354 -0.13 25.10 15.88
C ASP A 354 -1.53 25.03 16.52
N ASP A 355 -2.55 25.61 15.90
CA ASP A 355 -3.92 25.72 16.45
C ASP A 355 -4.84 24.54 16.10
N SER A 356 -4.32 23.49 15.43
CA SER A 356 -5.12 22.35 14.97
C SER A 356 -5.67 21.51 16.14
N THR A 357 -6.99 21.30 16.15
CA THR A 357 -7.63 20.47 17.18
C THR A 357 -7.67 19.00 16.75
N PHE A 358 -7.02 18.15 17.54
CA PHE A 358 -6.89 16.71 17.31
C PHE A 358 -7.75 15.90 18.28
N TYR A 359 -8.74 15.13 17.78
CA TYR A 359 -9.59 14.31 18.65
C TYR A 359 -9.24 12.83 18.61
N ASN A 360 -8.98 12.28 17.42
CA ASN A 360 -8.68 10.86 17.24
C ASN A 360 -7.99 10.62 15.88
N CYS A 361 -7.28 9.51 15.76
CA CYS A 361 -6.87 8.96 14.47
C CYS A 361 -6.79 7.43 14.54
N LYS A 362 -6.84 6.82 13.35
CA LYS A 362 -6.50 5.42 13.13
C LYS A 362 -5.40 5.36 12.09
N ILE A 363 -4.39 4.59 12.42
CA ILE A 363 -3.19 4.42 11.62
C ILE A 363 -3.10 2.94 11.28
N THR A 364 -2.81 2.64 10.02
CA THR A 364 -2.50 1.30 9.55
C THR A 364 -1.05 1.25 9.16
N TRP A 365 -0.37 0.16 9.53
CA TRP A 365 1.03 -0.04 9.22
C TRP A 365 1.24 -1.38 8.54
N VAL A 366 2.24 -1.42 7.66
CA VAL A 366 2.74 -2.63 6.99
C VAL A 366 4.25 -2.66 7.18
N ALA A 367 4.75 -3.74 7.77
CA ALA A 367 6.15 -4.04 7.95
C ALA A 367 6.54 -5.22 7.06
N TYR A 368 7.69 -5.14 6.41
CA TYR A 368 8.18 -6.21 5.56
C TYR A 368 9.69 -6.35 5.63
N ALA A 369 10.20 -7.56 5.40
CA ALA A 369 11.64 -7.82 5.46
C ALA A 369 12.39 -6.97 4.42
N ASN A 370 13.44 -6.26 4.85
CA ASN A 370 14.15 -5.28 4.02
C ASN A 370 14.79 -5.87 2.74
N ASN A 371 15.03 -7.18 2.73
CA ASN A 371 15.65 -7.92 1.64
C ASN A 371 14.65 -8.49 0.64
N LEU A 372 13.35 -8.20 0.77
CA LEU A 372 12.36 -8.65 -0.21
C LEU A 372 12.60 -8.00 -1.57
N SER A 373 12.78 -8.85 -2.58
CA SER A 373 12.91 -8.45 -3.98
C SER A 373 11.56 -7.96 -4.51
N GLY A 374 11.56 -6.95 -5.36
CA GLY A 374 10.33 -6.40 -5.93
C GLY A 374 9.42 -5.68 -4.93
N VAL A 375 9.93 -5.23 -3.77
CA VAL A 375 9.14 -4.50 -2.76
C VAL A 375 9.88 -3.26 -2.26
N HIS A 376 9.28 -2.08 -2.41
CA HIS A 376 9.83 -0.83 -1.91
C HIS A 376 8.74 0.07 -1.33
N SER A 377 9.06 0.83 -0.29
CA SER A 377 8.17 1.85 0.26
C SER A 377 8.95 3.12 0.57
N GLY A 378 8.23 4.23 0.62
CA GLY A 378 8.80 5.54 0.88
C GLY A 378 7.73 6.56 1.24
N ARG A 379 8.14 7.82 1.30
CA ARG A 379 7.28 8.96 1.64
C ARG A 379 7.61 10.13 0.73
N VAL A 380 6.57 10.83 0.29
CA VAL A 380 6.67 12.06 -0.49
C VAL A 380 5.84 13.15 0.18
N ASN A 381 6.22 14.41 0.02
CA ASN A 381 5.53 15.55 0.60
C ASN A 381 5.71 16.77 -0.30
N THR A 382 4.67 17.59 -0.47
CA THR A 382 4.74 18.84 -1.25
C THR A 382 5.79 19.82 -0.74
N ASN A 383 6.09 19.77 0.56
CA ASN A 383 7.05 20.65 1.22
C ASN A 383 8.50 20.39 0.77
N THR A 384 8.76 19.34 -0.03
CA THR A 384 10.10 19.07 -0.58
C THR A 384 10.44 19.92 -1.81
N TYR A 385 9.43 20.48 -2.49
CA TYR A 385 9.63 21.27 -3.71
C TYR A 385 8.88 22.60 -3.75
N ARG A 386 7.98 22.85 -2.79
CA ARG A 386 7.36 24.17 -2.61
C ARG A 386 7.21 24.53 -1.13
N THR A 387 7.08 25.82 -0.84
CA THR A 387 6.76 26.32 0.50
C THR A 387 5.25 26.28 0.76
N PHE A 388 4.87 26.28 2.04
CA PHE A 388 3.46 26.33 2.44
C PHE A 388 2.81 27.69 2.14
N GLU A 389 3.59 28.76 2.00
CA GLU A 389 3.12 30.14 1.74
C GLU A 389 2.39 30.29 0.40
N ASN A 390 2.62 29.34 -0.52
CA ASN A 390 2.00 29.30 -1.84
C ASN A 390 1.14 28.03 -1.95
N PRO A 391 -0.07 28.01 -1.35
CA PRO A 391 -0.97 26.87 -1.44
C PRO A 391 -1.36 26.60 -2.89
N GLN A 392 -1.42 25.32 -3.27
CA GLN A 392 -1.70 24.90 -4.64
C GLN A 392 -2.71 23.75 -4.66
N HIS A 393 -3.63 23.82 -5.62
CA HIS A 393 -4.60 22.73 -5.85
C HIS A 393 -3.94 21.52 -6.48
N ILE A 394 -3.14 21.72 -7.53
CA ILE A 394 -2.49 20.65 -8.26
C ILE A 394 -1.10 20.43 -7.69
N ASN A 395 -0.83 19.22 -7.21
CA ASN A 395 0.46 18.89 -6.61
C ASN A 395 0.94 17.56 -7.17
N MET A 396 2.08 17.59 -7.85
CA MET A 396 2.67 16.39 -8.44
C MET A 396 4.17 16.33 -8.24
N GLY A 397 4.72 15.13 -8.25
CA GLY A 397 6.16 14.91 -8.19
C GLY A 397 6.56 13.58 -8.79
N TYR A 398 7.85 13.42 -9.06
CA TYR A 398 8.43 12.15 -9.47
C TYR A 398 9.21 11.53 -8.32
N GLU A 399 8.95 10.26 -8.04
CA GLU A 399 9.67 9.47 -7.05
C GLU A 399 10.42 8.35 -7.76
N SER A 400 11.74 8.28 -7.53
CA SER A 400 12.58 7.24 -8.11
C SER A 400 12.61 6.02 -7.23
N PHE A 401 12.45 4.84 -7.83
CA PHE A 401 12.71 3.58 -7.17
C PHE A 401 14.22 3.26 -7.16
N PRO A 402 14.71 2.49 -6.17
CA PRO A 402 16.09 2.03 -6.18
C PRO A 402 16.40 1.24 -7.45
N ILE A 403 17.57 1.50 -8.06
CA ILE A 403 17.98 0.86 -9.31
C ILE A 403 17.99 -0.66 -9.14
N GLY A 404 17.38 -1.37 -10.11
CA GLY A 404 17.33 -2.83 -10.12
C GLY A 404 16.36 -3.44 -9.10
N LYS A 405 15.61 -2.61 -8.36
CA LYS A 405 14.62 -3.10 -7.37
C LYS A 405 13.42 -3.78 -8.03
N PHE A 406 13.03 -3.27 -9.20
CA PHE A 406 11.93 -3.75 -10.00
C PHE A 406 12.44 -4.12 -11.41
N LYS A 407 11.99 -5.25 -11.92
CA LYS A 407 12.19 -5.73 -13.29
C LYS A 407 11.06 -5.25 -14.20
N LYS A 408 9.88 -4.98 -13.64
CA LYS A 408 8.71 -4.46 -14.35
C LYS A 408 7.95 -3.44 -13.51
N PRO A 409 7.02 -2.67 -14.08
CA PRO A 409 6.25 -1.69 -13.32
C PRO A 409 5.54 -2.34 -12.12
N PRO A 410 5.79 -1.90 -10.87
CA PRO A 410 5.09 -2.42 -9.70
C PRO A 410 3.65 -1.90 -9.63
N LYS A 411 2.79 -2.59 -8.89
CA LYS A 411 1.57 -1.95 -8.34
C LYS A 411 1.95 -1.13 -7.13
N VAL A 412 1.31 0.03 -6.96
CA VAL A 412 1.62 0.94 -5.85
C VAL A 412 0.36 1.21 -5.05
N MET A 413 0.42 0.88 -3.76
CA MET A 413 -0.52 1.34 -2.74
C MET A 413 -0.03 2.70 -2.24
N ILE A 414 -0.93 3.67 -2.08
CA ILE A 414 -0.62 4.95 -1.45
C ILE A 414 -1.58 5.26 -0.32
N GLY A 415 -1.19 6.15 0.59
CA GLY A 415 -2.08 6.66 1.62
C GLY A 415 -1.56 7.95 2.20
N LEU A 416 -2.47 8.79 2.67
CA LEU A 416 -2.15 10.05 3.31
C LEU A 416 -1.30 9.81 4.57
N ASN A 417 -0.25 10.61 4.77
CA ASN A 417 0.56 10.60 5.98
C ASN A 417 0.87 12.00 6.53
N PHE A 418 0.54 13.06 5.77
CA PHE A 418 0.71 14.45 6.14
C PHE A 418 -0.43 15.26 5.50
N LEU A 419 -1.05 16.15 6.26
CA LEU A 419 -2.10 17.08 5.84
C LEU A 419 -1.79 18.44 6.45
N ASP A 420 -1.85 19.50 5.66
CA ASP A 420 -1.84 20.90 6.09
C ASP A 420 -2.82 21.66 5.20
N PHE A 421 -4.05 21.79 5.70
CA PHE A 421 -5.14 22.43 4.99
C PHE A 421 -5.63 23.64 5.77
N GLY A 422 -5.88 24.74 5.06
CA GLY A 422 -6.47 25.92 5.64
C GLY A 422 -7.87 25.66 6.16
N ASN A 423 -8.19 26.34 7.26
CA ASN A 423 -9.54 26.48 7.72
C ASN A 423 -10.31 27.37 6.73
N GLY A 424 -11.44 26.88 6.28
CA GLY A 424 -12.40 27.70 5.57
C GLY A 424 -13.79 27.10 5.70
N ASP A 425 -14.79 27.96 5.50
CA ASP A 425 -16.20 27.58 5.27
C ASP A 425 -16.39 26.89 3.90
N ASN A 426 -15.35 26.22 3.42
CA ASN A 426 -15.29 25.56 2.13
C ASN A 426 -15.26 24.05 2.29
N GLU A 427 -15.60 23.36 1.21
CA GLU A 427 -15.37 21.93 1.07
C GLU A 427 -13.89 21.60 1.26
N LEU A 428 -13.63 20.56 2.04
CA LEU A 428 -12.32 19.97 2.22
C LEU A 428 -12.21 18.75 1.33
N ALA A 429 -11.46 18.83 0.23
CA ALA A 429 -11.33 17.79 -0.77
C ALA A 429 -9.87 17.56 -1.14
N ILE A 430 -9.45 16.29 -1.12
CA ILE A 430 -8.12 15.83 -1.52
C ILE A 430 -8.26 14.51 -2.26
N GLN A 431 -7.56 14.36 -3.37
CA GLN A 431 -7.45 13.11 -4.10
C GLN A 431 -5.99 12.83 -4.40
N SER A 432 -5.50 11.68 -3.95
CA SER A 432 -4.14 11.24 -4.25
C SER A 432 -4.16 10.01 -5.13
N PHE A 433 -3.24 9.95 -6.08
CA PHE A 433 -3.08 8.82 -7.00
C PHE A 433 -1.65 8.78 -7.55
N VAL A 434 -1.29 7.66 -8.18
CA VAL A 434 -0.04 7.50 -8.91
C VAL A 434 -0.32 7.37 -10.41
N SER A 435 0.64 7.78 -11.21
CA SER A 435 0.63 7.70 -12.67
C SER A 435 2.04 7.40 -13.18
N ASN A 436 2.18 7.05 -14.46
CA ASN A 436 3.48 6.83 -15.12
C ASN A 436 4.40 5.87 -14.35
N VAL A 437 3.82 4.84 -13.72
CA VAL A 437 4.56 3.85 -12.94
C VAL A 437 5.37 2.99 -13.91
N ASN A 438 6.68 2.94 -13.68
CA ASN A 438 7.59 2.05 -14.39
C ASN A 438 8.54 1.39 -13.38
N ASN A 439 9.53 0.62 -13.86
CA ASN A 439 10.46 -0.08 -12.97
C ASN A 439 11.52 0.84 -12.33
N LEU A 440 11.62 2.10 -12.76
CA LEU A 440 12.55 3.12 -12.26
C LEU A 440 11.88 4.13 -11.33
N GLY A 441 10.56 4.24 -11.32
CA GLY A 441 9.85 5.21 -10.49
C GLY A 441 8.38 5.38 -10.84
N MET A 442 7.80 6.44 -10.29
CA MET A 442 6.40 6.80 -10.48
C MET A 442 6.20 8.32 -10.39
N CYS A 443 5.15 8.82 -11.02
CA CYS A 443 4.61 10.14 -10.70
C CYS A 443 3.53 9.99 -9.64
N TRP A 444 3.60 10.79 -8.58
CA TRP A 444 2.54 10.88 -7.58
C TRP A 444 1.80 12.20 -7.74
N ASN A 445 0.51 12.20 -7.41
CA ASN A 445 -0.38 13.36 -7.42
C ASN A 445 -1.13 13.43 -6.09
N ALA A 446 -1.40 14.63 -5.61
CA ALA A 446 -2.14 14.89 -4.38
C ALA A 446 -2.93 16.20 -4.54
N ASP A 447 -3.99 16.11 -5.34
CA ASP A 447 -4.72 17.26 -5.84
C ASP A 447 -5.90 17.61 -4.92
N SER A 448 -6.02 18.87 -4.54
CA SER A 448 -7.18 19.37 -3.82
C SER A 448 -8.15 20.07 -4.74
N SER A 449 -9.43 20.10 -4.39
CA SER A 449 -10.48 20.73 -5.20
C SER A 449 -11.45 21.56 -4.34
N GLY A 450 -12.46 22.14 -4.98
CA GLY A 450 -13.40 23.04 -4.32
C GLY A 450 -12.69 24.27 -3.74
N GLY A 451 -13.07 24.69 -2.54
CA GLY A 451 -12.44 25.81 -1.84
C GLY A 451 -11.35 25.38 -0.84
N THR A 452 -10.77 24.19 -1.00
CA THR A 452 -9.69 23.71 -0.12
C THR A 452 -8.42 24.52 -0.32
N VAL A 453 -7.94 25.16 0.75
CA VAL A 453 -6.62 25.81 0.77
C VAL A 453 -5.57 24.76 1.15
N ASN A 454 -4.78 24.29 0.19
CA ASN A 454 -3.80 23.22 0.40
C ASN A 454 -2.38 23.74 0.63
N TYR A 455 -2.04 23.96 1.90
CA TYR A 455 -0.70 24.38 2.32
C TYR A 455 0.32 23.25 2.13
N GLY A 456 -0.08 22.00 2.35
CA GLY A 456 0.73 20.84 2.00
C GLY A 456 0.04 19.51 2.22
N VAL A 457 0.56 18.50 1.54
CA VAL A 457 0.08 17.11 1.63
C VAL A 457 1.26 16.16 1.46
N GLY A 458 1.21 15.02 2.15
CA GLY A 458 2.20 13.96 2.01
C GLY A 458 1.56 12.59 1.95
N LEU A 459 2.26 11.71 1.23
CA LEU A 459 1.85 10.35 0.96
C LEU A 459 2.92 9.39 1.49
N SER A 460 2.48 8.31 2.10
CA SER A 460 3.27 7.07 2.16
C SER A 460 2.91 6.21 0.97
N TYR A 461 3.88 5.48 0.42
CA TYR A 461 3.62 4.53 -0.66
C TYR A 461 4.27 3.17 -0.39
N LEU A 462 3.69 2.12 -0.96
CA LEU A 462 4.22 0.74 -0.98
C LEU A 462 4.07 0.17 -2.39
N ALA A 463 5.19 -0.03 -3.07
CA ALA A 463 5.32 -0.54 -4.42
C ALA A 463 5.71 -2.03 -4.41
N ILE A 464 4.96 -2.86 -5.14
CA ILE A 464 5.10 -4.32 -5.18
C ILE A 464 5.08 -4.80 -6.63
N GLU A 465 6.14 -5.49 -7.04
CA GLU A 465 6.19 -6.21 -8.32
C GLU A 465 5.24 -7.40 -8.25
N GLN A 466 4.11 -7.32 -8.96
CA GLN A 466 3.19 -8.44 -9.10
C GLN A 466 3.60 -9.31 -10.28
N ASN A 467 3.67 -10.62 -10.13
CA ASN A 467 3.83 -11.54 -11.25
C ASN A 467 2.65 -11.41 -12.22
N ASP A 468 2.91 -11.49 -13.53
CA ASP A 468 1.83 -11.51 -14.51
C ASP A 468 1.17 -12.88 -14.35
N GLU A 469 -0.13 -12.90 -14.04
CA GLU A 469 -0.91 -14.13 -13.84
C GLU A 469 -1.00 -14.99 -15.11
#